data_AF-A0AAU1AI15-F1
#
_entry.id   AF-A0AAU1AI15-F1
#
_cell.length_a   1.000
_cell.length_b   1.000
_cell.length_c   1.000
_cell.angle_alpha   90.00
_cell.angle_beta   90.00
_cell.angle_gamma   90.00
#
_symmetry.space_group_name_H-M   'P 1'
#
loop_
_entity.id
_entity.type
_entity.pdbx_description
1 polymer ?
#
loop_
_entity_poly.entity_id
_entity_poly.type
_entity_poly.pdbx_seq_one_letter_code
_entity_poly.pdbx_strand_id
1 'polypeptide(L)'
;MSETGPAGDAVRPWLLLDIDGVLNPTGDHADRGFTPHDLDGHQVQLSPEHGLMLNALVSEGLVDLRWATTWNDAANAYVAPVVGLADPLPVLVIDRALAGPVPFGVNWKAASVLAEADGMPFAWLDDFFTDPDRRWAEARVLDTGVPTLLVPIDPAVGLLPDHLDQVRSWARSACGPGVLTGADLLERTPHLAADPVSRERAEWFARTCNALPGEAAGLDRRDLTVSLWDRCATAVTAEHSGEPHGVRPTDEFVRQSFRRFLRGDGAAAMVWADRAALRATHPERGAVAHAQDSYRLVLEDPADRDAGRRIQLLVDSAVADLGISPDIQRTHRSVLIGSPGPLVQVSVRANRRDTSSDLTVSFGHGGRAERVPYDQLLRDGPDALLKRVTGVARSVAEMQERRPAAVAYLPRPVASRHQQQPHQPTPAVRPPTSPQPSRGRR
;
A
#
# COMPACT_ATOMS: atom_id res chain seq x y z
N MET A 1 40.47 27.36 -14.38
CA MET A 1 39.26 27.59 -15.19
C MET A 1 38.55 26.26 -15.25
N SER A 2 37.51 26.12 -14.44
CA SER A 2 36.75 24.88 -14.29
C SER A 2 35.66 24.84 -15.36
N GLU A 3 35.72 23.85 -16.24
CA GLU A 3 34.60 23.52 -17.12
C GLU A 3 33.56 22.77 -16.29
N THR A 4 32.45 23.44 -16.01
CA THR A 4 31.21 22.80 -15.57
C THR A 4 30.68 21.96 -16.73
N GLY A 5 30.70 20.63 -16.57
CA GLY A 5 30.00 19.74 -17.50
C GLY A 5 28.50 20.05 -17.55
N PRO A 6 27.81 19.73 -18.66
CA PRO A 6 26.39 20.01 -18.80
C PRO A 6 25.61 19.28 -17.69
N ALA A 7 24.72 20.01 -17.01
CA ALA A 7 23.67 19.39 -16.22
C ALA A 7 22.94 18.40 -17.14
N GLY A 8 22.91 17.12 -16.78
CA GLY A 8 22.23 16.11 -17.59
C GLY A 8 20.77 16.55 -17.81
N ASP A 9 20.31 16.52 -19.06
CA ASP A 9 18.92 16.84 -19.39
C ASP A 9 18.01 16.01 -18.49
N ALA A 10 17.20 16.69 -17.67
CA ALA A 10 16.23 16.03 -16.82
C ALA A 10 15.25 15.28 -17.72
N VAL A 11 15.16 13.96 -17.52
CA VAL A 11 14.23 13.10 -18.26
C VAL A 11 12.81 13.63 -18.04
N ARG A 12 12.12 13.98 -19.12
CA ARG A 12 10.72 14.42 -19.05
C ARG A 12 9.83 13.24 -18.65
N PRO A 13 8.95 13.42 -17.65
CA PRO A 13 8.04 12.37 -17.24
C PRO A 13 7.02 12.08 -18.35
N TRP A 14 6.61 10.83 -18.49
CA TRP A 14 5.57 10.47 -19.45
C TRP A 14 4.19 10.81 -18.92
N LEU A 15 3.29 11.20 -19.81
CA LEU A 15 1.86 11.22 -19.56
C LEU A 15 1.21 10.14 -20.42
N LEU A 16 0.72 9.09 -19.79
CA LEU A 16 0.04 7.97 -20.41
C LEU A 16 -1.45 8.26 -20.46
N LEU A 17 -2.02 8.27 -21.67
CA LEU A 17 -3.39 8.68 -21.91
C LEU A 17 -4.22 7.54 -22.53
N ASP A 18 -5.27 7.14 -21.83
CA ASP A 18 -6.30 6.27 -22.39
C ASP A 18 -7.36 7.06 -23.19
N ILE A 19 -8.18 6.33 -23.96
CA ILE A 19 -9.28 6.89 -24.76
C ILE A 19 -10.63 6.54 -24.13
N ASP A 20 -10.96 5.26 -24.01
CA ASP A 20 -12.26 4.82 -23.52
C ASP A 20 -12.45 5.16 -22.04
N GLY A 21 -13.56 5.81 -21.68
CA GLY A 21 -13.79 6.35 -20.34
C GLY A 21 -13.00 7.64 -20.02
N VAL A 22 -11.99 8.00 -20.83
CA VAL A 22 -11.17 9.21 -20.62
C VAL A 22 -11.50 10.30 -21.63
N LEU A 23 -11.10 10.15 -22.89
CA LEU A 23 -11.48 11.06 -23.97
C LEU A 23 -12.86 10.73 -24.53
N ASN A 24 -13.27 9.46 -24.42
CA ASN A 24 -14.53 8.89 -24.84
C ASN A 24 -15.39 8.49 -23.63
N PRO A 25 -16.07 9.44 -22.96
CA PRO A 25 -16.92 9.13 -21.81
C PRO A 25 -18.12 8.26 -22.21
N THR A 26 -18.63 7.51 -21.25
CA THR A 26 -19.79 6.64 -21.39
C THR A 26 -21.08 7.45 -21.40
N GLY A 27 -21.96 7.20 -22.37
CA GLY A 27 -23.24 7.89 -22.51
C GLY A 27 -23.19 9.10 -23.45
N ASP A 28 -24.32 9.80 -23.59
CA ASP A 28 -24.43 11.00 -24.41
C ASP A 28 -24.14 12.25 -23.57
N HIS A 29 -23.20 13.09 -24.05
CA HIS A 29 -22.71 14.29 -23.38
C HIS A 29 -22.71 15.51 -24.32
N ALA A 30 -23.67 15.56 -25.27
CA ALA A 30 -23.79 16.67 -26.21
C ALA A 30 -23.94 18.04 -25.53
N ASP A 31 -24.54 18.09 -24.34
CA ASP A 31 -24.67 19.30 -23.50
C ASP A 31 -23.31 19.83 -23.01
N ARG A 32 -22.28 18.98 -23.03
CA ARG A 32 -20.90 19.28 -22.65
C ARG A 32 -19.95 19.35 -23.85
N GLY A 33 -20.49 19.46 -25.07
CA GLY A 33 -19.71 19.65 -26.28
C GLY A 33 -19.10 18.38 -26.88
N PHE A 34 -19.53 17.19 -26.44
CA PHE A 34 -19.18 15.93 -27.10
C PHE A 34 -20.04 15.70 -28.33
N THR A 35 -19.44 15.16 -29.38
CA THR A 35 -20.16 14.75 -30.60
C THR A 35 -19.97 13.26 -30.86
N PRO A 36 -21.02 12.56 -31.33
CA PRO A 36 -20.91 11.15 -31.69
C PRO A 36 -20.14 10.96 -33.00
N HIS A 37 -19.28 9.94 -33.04
CA HIS A 37 -18.55 9.52 -34.24
C HIS A 37 -18.58 8.00 -34.37
N ASP A 38 -18.54 7.52 -35.62
CA ASP A 38 -18.25 6.13 -35.97
C ASP A 38 -16.81 6.06 -36.49
N LEU A 39 -15.92 5.50 -35.67
CA LEU A 39 -14.50 5.35 -35.99
C LEU A 39 -14.17 3.87 -36.10
N ASP A 40 -13.98 3.38 -37.34
CA ASP A 40 -13.68 1.98 -37.62
C ASP A 40 -14.70 0.99 -37.02
N GLY A 41 -15.99 1.35 -37.03
CA GLY A 41 -17.07 0.53 -36.48
C GLY A 41 -17.30 0.71 -34.98
N HIS A 42 -16.55 1.60 -34.32
CA HIS A 42 -16.71 1.95 -32.91
C HIS A 42 -17.48 3.26 -32.76
N GLN A 43 -18.57 3.23 -31.99
CA GLN A 43 -19.32 4.43 -31.62
C GLN A 43 -18.63 5.12 -30.44
N VAL A 44 -18.17 6.34 -30.65
CA VAL A 44 -17.45 7.13 -29.64
C VAL A 44 -18.06 8.52 -29.50
N GLN A 45 -17.87 9.14 -28.34
CA GLN A 45 -18.24 10.50 -28.02
C GLN A 45 -16.97 11.29 -27.80
N LEU A 46 -16.63 12.22 -28.69
CA LEU A 46 -15.37 12.96 -28.63
C LEU A 46 -15.63 14.46 -28.62
N SER A 47 -14.73 15.22 -27.97
CA SER A 47 -14.79 16.68 -27.93
C SER A 47 -13.49 17.29 -28.45
N PRO A 48 -13.54 18.27 -29.39
CA PRO A 48 -12.38 19.04 -29.78
C PRO A 48 -11.74 19.85 -28.64
N GLU A 49 -12.49 20.13 -27.57
CA GLU A 49 -11.97 20.81 -26.38
C GLU A 49 -10.86 19.99 -25.70
N HIS A 50 -10.96 18.66 -25.74
CA HIS A 50 -9.92 17.77 -25.23
C HIS A 50 -8.61 17.94 -26.01
N GLY A 51 -8.64 18.04 -27.35
CA GLY A 51 -7.42 18.29 -28.12
C GLY A 51 -6.81 19.67 -27.83
N LEU A 52 -7.63 20.71 -27.62
CA LEU A 52 -7.13 22.02 -27.19
C LEU A 52 -6.36 21.93 -25.87
N MET A 53 -6.93 21.23 -24.88
CA MET A 53 -6.30 21.04 -23.58
C MET A 53 -4.99 20.22 -23.68
N LEU A 54 -4.99 19.14 -24.45
CA LEU A 54 -3.82 18.28 -24.63
C LEU A 54 -2.71 18.97 -25.42
N ASN A 55 -3.03 19.68 -26.49
CA ASN A 55 -2.06 20.46 -27.26
C ASN A 55 -1.43 21.57 -26.39
N ALA A 56 -2.24 22.24 -25.56
CA ALA A 56 -1.73 23.23 -24.60
C ALA A 56 -0.73 22.57 -23.63
N LEU A 57 -1.07 21.41 -23.06
CA LEU A 57 -0.18 20.69 -22.15
C LEU A 57 1.12 20.24 -22.82
N VAL A 58 1.07 19.74 -24.06
CA VAL A 58 2.27 19.38 -24.84
C VAL A 58 3.15 20.61 -25.08
N SER A 59 2.56 21.76 -25.38
CA SER A 59 3.30 23.02 -25.61
C SER A 59 4.01 23.55 -24.37
N GLU A 60 3.56 23.18 -23.16
CA GLU A 60 4.24 23.53 -21.90
C GLU A 60 5.56 22.77 -21.72
N GLY A 61 5.74 21.63 -22.39
CA GLY A 61 6.97 20.82 -22.33
C GLY A 61 7.28 20.20 -20.96
N LEU A 62 6.27 20.10 -20.08
CA LEU A 62 6.40 19.50 -18.74
C LEU A 62 6.36 17.98 -18.76
N VAL A 63 5.70 17.38 -19.74
CA VAL A 63 5.51 15.94 -19.88
C VAL A 63 5.65 15.53 -21.35
N ASP A 64 6.03 14.29 -21.58
CA ASP A 64 5.96 13.65 -22.90
C ASP A 64 4.65 12.85 -22.98
N LEU A 65 3.65 13.39 -23.67
CA LEU A 65 2.34 12.77 -23.84
C LEU A 65 2.39 11.58 -24.80
N ARG A 66 1.79 10.45 -24.38
CA ARG A 66 1.78 9.17 -25.10
C ARG A 66 0.41 8.50 -25.02
N TRP A 67 0.03 7.81 -26.09
CA TRP A 67 -1.12 6.90 -26.05
C TRP A 67 -0.80 5.69 -25.18
N ALA A 68 -1.72 5.34 -24.28
CA ALA A 68 -1.69 4.11 -23.48
C ALA A 68 -3.08 3.46 -23.50
N THR A 69 -3.54 3.15 -24.71
CA THR A 69 -4.92 2.74 -24.98
C THR A 69 -4.98 1.50 -25.86
N THR A 70 -6.08 0.75 -25.81
CA THR A 70 -6.33 -0.41 -26.66
C THR A 70 -6.42 -0.10 -28.14
N TRP A 71 -6.60 1.17 -28.51
CA TRP A 71 -6.58 1.62 -29.90
C TRP A 71 -5.18 1.55 -30.50
N ASN A 72 -4.11 1.60 -29.69
CA ASN A 72 -2.72 1.62 -30.15
C ASN A 72 -2.54 2.63 -31.30
N ASP A 73 -1.89 2.25 -32.41
CA ASP A 73 -1.67 3.12 -33.58
C ASP A 73 -2.96 3.65 -34.22
N ALA A 74 -4.09 2.96 -34.04
CA ALA A 74 -5.39 3.41 -34.55
C ALA A 74 -5.85 4.72 -33.88
N ALA A 75 -5.34 5.04 -32.68
CA ALA A 75 -5.59 6.31 -32.01
C ALA A 75 -5.11 7.50 -32.86
N ASN A 76 -3.91 7.40 -33.45
CA ASN A 76 -3.39 8.45 -34.32
C ASN A 76 -4.12 8.53 -35.66
N ALA A 77 -4.59 7.40 -36.19
CA ALA A 77 -5.30 7.35 -37.46
C ALA A 77 -6.73 7.91 -37.37
N TYR A 78 -7.45 7.62 -36.28
CA TYR A 78 -8.88 7.88 -36.19
C TYR A 78 -9.28 8.89 -35.11
N VAL A 79 -8.67 8.83 -33.93
CA VAL A 79 -9.09 9.66 -32.78
C VAL A 79 -8.39 11.02 -32.79
N ALA A 80 -7.07 11.05 -32.95
CA ALA A 80 -6.26 12.27 -32.92
C ALA A 80 -6.78 13.38 -33.88
N PRO A 81 -7.17 13.09 -35.13
CA PRO A 81 -7.72 14.11 -36.03
C PRO A 81 -9.07 14.67 -35.57
N VAL A 82 -9.90 13.85 -34.93
CA VAL A 82 -11.26 14.23 -34.49
C VAL A 82 -11.19 15.14 -33.26
N VAL A 83 -10.34 14.81 -32.29
CA VAL A 83 -10.13 15.67 -31.13
C VAL A 83 -9.28 16.90 -31.46
N GLY A 84 -8.60 16.93 -32.62
CA GLY A 84 -7.82 18.08 -33.08
C GLY A 84 -6.41 18.16 -32.49
N LEU A 85 -5.75 17.02 -32.26
CA LEU A 85 -4.33 17.01 -31.87
C LEU A 85 -3.46 17.53 -33.02
N ALA A 86 -2.47 18.35 -32.69
CA ALA A 86 -1.61 19.01 -33.68
C ALA A 86 -0.62 18.04 -34.35
N ASP A 87 -0.10 17.08 -33.58
CA ASP A 87 0.89 16.09 -34.00
C ASP A 87 0.48 14.69 -33.53
N PRO A 88 0.88 13.63 -34.26
CA PRO A 88 0.68 12.26 -33.79
C PRO A 88 1.48 12.01 -32.50
N LEU A 89 0.89 11.29 -31.55
CA LEU A 89 1.55 10.97 -30.28
C LEU A 89 2.28 9.62 -30.37
N PRO A 90 3.42 9.44 -29.67
CA PRO A 90 4.01 8.12 -29.50
C PRO A 90 3.01 7.15 -28.84
N VAL A 91 3.06 5.89 -29.24
CA VAL A 91 2.18 4.83 -28.75
C VAL A 91 2.96 3.93 -27.80
N LEU A 92 2.49 3.83 -26.56
CA LEU A 92 2.83 2.74 -25.65
C LEU A 92 1.93 1.57 -26.02
N VAL A 93 2.50 0.51 -26.57
CA VAL A 93 1.72 -0.58 -27.16
C VAL A 93 1.06 -1.40 -26.06
N ILE A 94 -0.27 -1.39 -26.03
CA ILE A 94 -1.07 -2.24 -25.17
C ILE A 94 -1.25 -3.60 -25.83
N ASP A 95 -0.47 -4.59 -25.38
CA ASP A 95 -0.55 -5.97 -25.84
C ASP A 95 -1.43 -6.80 -24.89
N ARG A 96 -2.59 -7.25 -25.40
CA ARG A 96 -3.50 -8.13 -24.66
C ARG A 96 -2.86 -9.46 -24.29
N ALA A 97 -1.85 -9.94 -25.02
CA ALA A 97 -1.13 -11.16 -24.67
C ALA A 97 -0.27 -11.00 -23.40
N LEU A 98 0.22 -9.77 -23.12
CA LEU A 98 0.98 -9.46 -21.91
C LEU A 98 0.11 -9.38 -20.65
N ALA A 99 -1.21 -9.25 -20.80
CA ALA A 99 -2.11 -9.22 -19.66
C ALA A 99 -1.97 -10.48 -18.77
N GLY A 100 -1.62 -11.64 -19.35
CA GLY A 100 -1.53 -12.91 -18.61
C GLY A 100 -2.80 -13.21 -17.78
N PRO A 101 -2.76 -14.17 -16.85
CA PRO A 101 -3.73 -14.19 -15.75
C PRO A 101 -3.37 -13.06 -14.79
N VAL A 102 -3.78 -11.83 -15.11
CA VAL A 102 -3.60 -10.66 -14.23
C VAL A 102 -4.03 -11.07 -12.82
N PRO A 103 -3.19 -10.90 -11.78
CA PRO A 103 -3.63 -11.09 -10.40
C PRO A 103 -4.92 -10.29 -10.19
N PHE A 104 -5.96 -10.92 -9.62
CA PHE A 104 -7.31 -10.36 -9.56
C PHE A 104 -7.31 -8.86 -9.19
N GLY A 105 -7.74 -8.05 -10.16
CA GLY A 105 -8.02 -6.63 -9.97
C GLY A 105 -6.81 -5.70 -10.05
N VAL A 106 -5.82 -5.92 -10.91
CA VAL A 106 -4.92 -4.86 -11.42
C VAL A 106 -5.41 -4.47 -12.82
N ASN A 107 -5.26 -3.22 -13.24
CA ASN A 107 -5.53 -2.79 -14.61
C ASN A 107 -4.73 -3.68 -15.56
N TRP A 108 -5.42 -4.37 -16.47
CA TRP A 108 -4.79 -5.38 -17.32
C TRP A 108 -3.76 -4.78 -18.29
N LYS A 109 -3.83 -3.46 -18.55
CA LYS A 109 -2.82 -2.71 -19.32
C LYS A 109 -1.52 -2.49 -18.54
N ALA A 110 -1.55 -2.61 -17.21
CA ALA A 110 -0.39 -2.33 -16.35
C ALA A 110 0.84 -3.17 -16.71
N ALA A 111 0.65 -4.40 -17.20
CA ALA A 111 1.75 -5.24 -17.66
C ALA A 111 2.50 -4.65 -18.87
N SER A 112 1.75 -4.10 -19.85
CA SER A 112 2.35 -3.41 -21.00
C SER A 112 2.99 -2.09 -20.59
N VAL A 113 2.30 -1.31 -19.74
CA VAL A 113 2.83 -0.07 -19.18
C VAL A 113 4.15 -0.31 -18.45
N LEU A 114 4.22 -1.35 -17.62
CA LEU A 114 5.44 -1.73 -16.92
C LEU A 114 6.56 -2.17 -17.84
N ALA A 115 6.25 -2.97 -18.86
CA ALA A 115 7.27 -3.48 -19.78
C ALA A 115 7.97 -2.35 -20.55
N GLU A 116 7.24 -1.26 -20.87
CA GLU A 116 7.78 -0.15 -21.65
C GLU A 116 8.24 1.04 -20.80
N ALA A 117 7.56 1.35 -19.70
CA ALA A 117 7.84 2.49 -18.82
C ALA A 117 8.67 2.13 -17.58
N ASP A 118 9.37 0.99 -17.59
CA ASP A 118 10.25 0.61 -16.47
C ASP A 118 11.33 1.68 -16.24
N GLY A 119 11.53 2.05 -14.98
CA GLY A 119 12.44 3.14 -14.61
C GLY A 119 12.01 4.56 -15.01
N MET A 120 10.95 4.74 -15.82
CA MET A 120 10.51 6.06 -16.28
C MET A 120 9.49 6.70 -15.32
N PRO A 121 9.66 7.97 -14.92
CA PRO A 121 8.60 8.69 -14.22
C PRO A 121 7.38 8.83 -15.13
N PHE A 122 6.17 8.50 -14.64
CA PHE A 122 4.96 8.72 -15.44
C PHE A 122 3.72 9.04 -14.60
N ALA A 123 2.83 9.81 -15.22
CA ALA A 123 1.43 9.93 -14.83
C ALA A 123 0.56 9.11 -15.79
N TRP A 124 -0.49 8.46 -15.30
CA TRP A 124 -1.39 7.65 -16.12
C TRP A 124 -2.86 8.00 -15.85
N LEU A 125 -3.57 8.40 -16.90
CA LEU A 125 -4.99 8.75 -16.91
C LEU A 125 -5.76 7.59 -17.53
N ASP A 126 -6.58 6.94 -16.72
CA ASP A 126 -7.36 5.76 -17.10
C ASP A 126 -8.60 5.68 -16.17
N ASP A 127 -9.67 5.08 -16.65
CA ASP A 127 -10.92 4.90 -15.90
C ASP A 127 -10.95 3.58 -15.10
N PHE A 128 -10.03 2.66 -15.40
CA PHE A 128 -10.05 1.30 -14.89
C PHE A 128 -9.01 1.04 -13.80
N PHE A 129 -8.78 2.02 -12.92
CA PHE A 129 -7.93 1.83 -11.74
C PHE A 129 -8.66 1.21 -10.56
N THR A 130 -7.93 0.37 -9.86
CA THR A 130 -8.37 -0.37 -8.67
C THR A 130 -7.42 -0.14 -7.49
N ASP A 131 -7.76 -0.68 -6.31
CA ASP A 131 -6.86 -0.59 -5.14
C ASP A 131 -5.52 -1.30 -5.36
N PRO A 132 -5.44 -2.48 -6.01
CA PRO A 132 -4.15 -3.08 -6.39
C PRO A 132 -3.27 -2.18 -7.28
N ASP A 133 -3.84 -1.42 -8.23
CA ASP A 133 -3.07 -0.48 -9.06
C ASP A 133 -2.42 0.62 -8.22
N ARG A 134 -3.21 1.22 -7.32
CA ARG A 134 -2.70 2.25 -6.40
C ARG A 134 -1.57 1.70 -5.52
N ARG A 135 -1.74 0.49 -4.98
CA ARG A 135 -0.70 -0.17 -4.18
C ARG A 135 0.57 -0.45 -4.99
N TRP A 136 0.42 -0.85 -6.24
CA TRP A 136 1.55 -1.03 -7.13
C TRP A 136 2.29 0.30 -7.40
N ALA A 137 1.56 1.39 -7.67
CA ALA A 137 2.16 2.71 -7.86
C ALA A 137 2.86 3.22 -6.58
N GLU A 138 2.23 3.05 -5.41
CA GLU A 138 2.84 3.35 -4.11
C GLU A 138 4.13 2.56 -3.87
N ALA A 139 4.10 1.25 -4.13
CA ALA A 139 5.29 0.40 -4.01
C ALA A 139 6.38 0.82 -4.99
N ARG A 140 6.03 1.16 -6.22
CA ARG A 140 7.00 1.69 -7.21
C ARG A 140 7.68 2.95 -6.68
N VAL A 141 6.94 3.92 -6.14
CA VAL A 141 7.52 5.13 -5.54
C VAL A 141 8.42 4.80 -4.34
N LEU A 142 7.95 3.97 -3.40
CA LEU A 142 8.68 3.71 -2.16
C LEU A 142 9.88 2.77 -2.32
N ASP A 143 9.81 1.81 -3.25
CA ASP A 143 10.83 0.78 -3.38
C ASP A 143 11.87 1.13 -4.45
N THR A 144 11.46 1.83 -5.52
CA THR A 144 12.35 2.20 -6.62
C THR A 144 12.68 3.70 -6.66
N GLY A 145 11.91 4.53 -5.96
CA GLY A 145 12.07 5.98 -6.01
C GLY A 145 11.61 6.60 -7.34
N VAL A 146 10.93 5.83 -8.20
CA VAL A 146 10.47 6.35 -9.50
C VAL A 146 9.09 7.00 -9.33
N PRO A 147 8.96 8.32 -9.60
CA PRO A 147 7.70 9.04 -9.47
C PRO A 147 6.60 8.41 -10.33
N THR A 148 5.46 8.14 -9.71
CA THR A 148 4.31 7.49 -10.38
C THR A 148 3.03 8.14 -9.89
N LEU A 149 2.22 8.68 -10.80
CA LEU A 149 0.91 9.23 -10.50
C LEU A 149 -0.17 8.47 -11.26
N LEU A 150 -1.17 7.95 -10.56
CA LEU A 150 -2.39 7.44 -11.17
C LEU A 150 -3.48 8.49 -11.02
N VAL A 151 -4.09 8.90 -12.13
CA VAL A 151 -5.19 9.87 -12.17
C VAL A 151 -6.44 9.13 -12.60
N PRO A 152 -7.29 8.67 -11.64
CA PRO A 152 -8.51 7.96 -11.98
C PRO A 152 -9.51 8.92 -12.62
N ILE A 153 -10.05 8.50 -13.77
CA ILE A 153 -11.07 9.25 -14.49
C ILE A 153 -12.43 8.57 -14.24
N ASP A 154 -13.45 9.35 -13.90
CA ASP A 154 -14.82 8.84 -13.88
C ASP A 154 -15.29 8.66 -15.33
N PRO A 155 -15.58 7.43 -15.80
CA PRO A 155 -15.97 7.20 -17.19
C PRO A 155 -17.32 7.80 -17.55
N ALA A 156 -18.17 8.19 -16.60
CA ALA A 156 -19.38 8.95 -16.88
C ALA A 156 -19.08 10.42 -17.18
N VAL A 157 -17.90 10.91 -16.80
CA VAL A 157 -17.51 12.30 -16.95
C VAL A 157 -16.44 12.45 -18.03
N GLY A 158 -15.37 11.64 -18.02
CA GLY A 158 -14.22 11.79 -18.88
C GLY A 158 -13.24 12.86 -18.40
N LEU A 159 -12.31 13.24 -19.27
CA LEU A 159 -11.21 14.16 -18.96
C LEU A 159 -11.72 15.57 -18.59
N LEU A 160 -11.18 16.11 -17.51
CA LEU A 160 -11.44 17.45 -16.98
C LEU A 160 -10.12 18.24 -16.85
N PRO A 161 -10.17 19.59 -16.85
CA PRO A 161 -8.99 20.43 -16.63
C PRO A 161 -8.23 20.10 -15.34
N ASP A 162 -8.94 19.84 -14.24
CA ASP A 162 -8.36 19.52 -12.94
C ASP A 162 -7.44 18.29 -12.97
N HIS A 163 -7.73 17.30 -13.82
CA HIS A 163 -6.88 16.13 -14.02
C HIS A 163 -5.53 16.53 -14.62
N LEU A 164 -5.52 17.47 -15.57
CA LEU A 164 -4.28 17.99 -16.17
C LEU A 164 -3.53 18.90 -15.21
N ASP A 165 -4.23 19.67 -14.37
CA ASP A 165 -3.59 20.48 -13.32
C ASP A 165 -2.91 19.61 -12.26
N GLN A 166 -3.51 18.46 -11.91
CA GLN A 166 -2.86 17.46 -11.08
C GLN A 166 -1.57 16.94 -11.72
N VAL A 167 -1.59 16.62 -13.02
CA VAL A 167 -0.39 16.20 -13.77
C VAL A 167 0.68 17.29 -13.77
N ARG A 168 0.31 18.56 -14.03
CA ARG A 168 1.26 19.70 -14.02
C ARG A 168 1.92 19.86 -12.65
N SER A 169 1.14 19.82 -11.58
CA SER A 169 1.65 19.93 -10.21
C SER A 169 2.63 18.80 -9.89
N TRP A 170 2.26 17.56 -10.25
CA TRP A 170 3.11 16.39 -10.07
C TRP A 170 4.40 16.46 -10.90
N ALA A 171 4.33 16.77 -12.19
CA ALA A 171 5.49 16.84 -13.07
C ALA A 171 6.52 17.89 -12.60
N ARG A 172 6.05 19.07 -12.16
CA ARG A 172 6.91 20.09 -11.54
C ARG A 172 7.56 19.61 -10.25
N SER A 173 6.87 18.77 -9.47
CA SER A 173 7.41 18.19 -8.24
C SER A 173 8.46 17.11 -8.52
N ALA A 174 8.25 16.30 -9.56
CA ALA A 174 9.14 15.20 -9.94
C ALA A 174 10.43 15.67 -10.65
N CYS A 175 10.36 16.77 -11.41
CA CYS A 175 11.45 17.23 -12.29
C CYS A 175 11.90 18.68 -12.03
N GLY A 176 11.35 19.37 -11.03
CA GLY A 176 11.68 20.76 -10.72
C GLY A 176 13.00 20.96 -9.95
N PRO A 177 13.54 22.19 -9.93
CA PRO A 177 14.76 22.51 -9.18
C PRO A 177 14.54 22.38 -7.67
N GLY A 178 15.55 21.84 -6.97
CA GLY A 178 15.50 21.55 -5.53
C GLY A 178 15.32 20.06 -5.22
N VAL A 179 16.14 19.23 -5.84
CA VAL A 179 16.22 17.81 -5.46
C VAL A 179 16.76 17.75 -4.04
N LEU A 180 16.01 17.18 -3.10
CA LEU A 180 16.55 16.84 -1.80
C LEU A 180 17.59 15.74 -2.02
N THR A 181 18.79 15.90 -1.50
CA THR A 181 19.85 14.89 -1.60
C THR A 181 20.05 14.16 -0.28
N GLY A 182 20.62 12.95 -0.34
CA GLY A 182 21.03 12.26 0.87
C GLY A 182 22.07 13.06 1.66
N ALA A 183 22.92 13.84 0.99
CA ALA A 183 23.90 14.71 1.63
C ALA A 183 23.23 15.80 2.47
N ASP A 184 22.19 16.47 1.94
CA ASP A 184 21.42 17.49 2.67
C ASP A 184 20.83 16.92 3.97
N LEU A 185 20.37 15.67 3.93
CA LEU A 185 19.86 14.97 5.11
C LEU A 185 20.99 14.63 6.10
N LEU A 186 22.12 14.14 5.62
CA LEU A 186 23.26 13.77 6.48
C LEU A 186 23.96 14.97 7.13
N GLU A 187 23.89 16.17 6.53
CA GLU A 187 24.34 17.40 7.19
C GLU A 187 23.58 17.68 8.50
N ARG A 188 22.32 17.22 8.58
CA ARG A 188 21.47 17.33 9.78
C ARG A 188 21.80 16.28 10.84
N THR A 189 22.42 15.18 10.43
CA THR A 189 22.84 14.08 11.30
C THR A 189 24.30 13.68 11.04
N PRO A 190 25.29 14.55 11.32
CA PRO A 190 26.68 14.32 10.94
C PRO A 190 27.29 13.03 11.52
N HIS A 191 26.79 12.56 12.67
CA HIS A 191 27.21 11.31 13.30
C HIS A 191 26.84 10.07 12.48
N LEU A 192 25.90 10.16 11.54
CA LEU A 192 25.49 9.10 10.62
C LEU A 192 26.26 9.14 9.29
N ALA A 193 26.94 10.24 8.95
CA ALA A 193 27.53 10.45 7.62
C ALA A 193 28.61 9.41 7.23
N ALA A 194 29.35 8.88 8.21
CA ALA A 194 30.40 7.90 7.96
C ALA A 194 29.85 6.48 7.70
N ASP A 195 28.64 6.18 8.15
CA ASP A 195 28.05 4.84 8.05
C ASP A 195 27.45 4.59 6.65
N PRO A 196 27.84 3.53 5.93
CA PRO A 196 27.30 3.23 4.61
C PRO A 196 25.78 2.96 4.62
N VAL A 197 25.25 2.31 5.66
CA VAL A 197 23.80 2.03 5.76
C VAL A 197 23.03 3.35 5.91
N SER A 198 23.49 4.24 6.78
CA SER A 198 22.95 5.59 6.93
C SER A 198 22.92 6.38 5.63
N ARG A 199 23.99 6.31 4.82
CA ARG A 199 24.04 6.96 3.50
C ARG A 199 22.99 6.42 2.55
N GLU A 200 22.86 5.09 2.47
CA GLU A 200 21.84 4.44 1.64
C GLU A 200 20.41 4.83 2.07
N ARG A 201 20.17 4.92 3.39
CA ARG A 201 18.88 5.34 3.93
C ARG A 201 18.60 6.83 3.69
N ALA A 202 19.59 7.71 3.84
CA ALA A 202 19.46 9.12 3.50
C ALA A 202 19.08 9.30 2.03
N GLU A 203 19.74 8.56 1.14
CA GLU A 203 19.39 8.57 -0.28
C GLU A 203 17.99 8.02 -0.54
N TRP A 204 17.55 6.98 0.19
CA TRP A 204 16.19 6.46 0.09
C TRP A 204 15.14 7.51 0.49
N PHE A 205 15.34 8.21 1.60
CA PHE A 205 14.45 9.31 2.04
C PHE A 205 14.41 10.43 1.00
N ALA A 206 15.58 10.85 0.50
CA ALA A 206 15.72 11.87 -0.52
C ALA A 206 15.00 11.49 -1.83
N ARG A 207 15.32 10.32 -2.39
CA ARG A 207 14.66 9.81 -3.62
C ARG A 207 13.15 9.68 -3.43
N THR A 208 12.71 9.16 -2.29
CA THR A 208 11.28 9.03 -1.99
C THR A 208 10.61 10.40 -1.95
N CYS A 209 11.16 11.36 -1.21
CA CYS A 209 10.66 12.75 -1.15
C CYS A 209 10.51 13.36 -2.54
N ASN A 210 11.55 13.22 -3.38
CA ASN A 210 11.54 13.77 -4.73
C ASN A 210 10.48 13.13 -5.64
N ALA A 211 10.06 11.89 -5.34
CA ALA A 211 9.02 11.17 -6.04
C ALA A 211 7.60 11.44 -5.52
N LEU A 212 7.44 12.12 -4.37
CA LEU A 212 6.13 12.53 -3.85
C LEU A 212 5.60 13.78 -4.58
N PRO A 213 4.26 13.95 -4.65
CA PRO A 213 3.63 15.24 -4.95
C PRO A 213 4.14 16.34 -4.03
N GLY A 214 4.16 17.61 -4.48
CA GLY A 214 4.68 18.73 -3.69
C GLY A 214 4.03 18.88 -2.32
N GLU A 215 2.70 18.74 -2.26
CA GLU A 215 1.92 18.85 -1.03
C GLU A 215 0.79 17.81 -0.99
N ALA A 216 0.34 17.50 0.23
CA ALA A 216 -0.85 16.71 0.50
C ALA A 216 -1.67 17.37 1.61
N ALA A 217 -2.83 17.93 1.27
CA ALA A 217 -3.72 18.62 2.22
C ALA A 217 -2.99 19.66 3.12
N GLY A 218 -2.11 20.47 2.51
CA GLY A 218 -1.34 21.52 3.20
C GLY A 218 -0.08 21.05 3.92
N LEU A 219 0.26 19.75 3.86
CA LEU A 219 1.54 19.23 4.31
C LEU A 219 2.53 19.22 3.15
N ASP A 220 3.65 19.94 3.28
CA ASP A 220 4.74 19.93 2.30
C ASP A 220 5.55 18.63 2.39
N ARG A 221 5.92 18.06 1.23
CA ARG A 221 6.66 16.80 1.14
C ARG A 221 8.04 16.87 1.81
N ARG A 222 8.76 17.98 1.67
CA ARG A 222 10.11 18.14 2.25
C ARG A 222 10.01 18.33 3.74
N ASP A 223 9.06 19.12 4.22
CA ASP A 223 8.83 19.29 5.66
C ASP A 223 8.53 17.94 6.34
N LEU A 224 7.69 17.11 5.72
CA LEU A 224 7.45 15.74 6.19
C LEU A 224 8.73 14.91 6.20
N THR A 225 9.45 14.85 5.07
CA THR A 225 10.66 14.03 4.93
C THR A 225 11.75 14.45 5.92
N VAL A 226 12.02 15.75 6.05
CA VAL A 226 13.03 16.29 6.97
C VAL A 226 12.64 16.01 8.42
N SER A 227 11.37 16.22 8.77
CA SER A 227 10.84 15.90 10.11
C SER A 227 10.97 14.40 10.45
N LEU A 228 10.69 13.53 9.49
CA LEU A 228 10.88 12.08 9.67
C LEU A 228 12.36 11.73 9.82
N TRP A 229 13.23 12.28 8.98
CA TRP A 229 14.67 12.06 9.05
C TRP A 229 15.24 12.47 10.41
N ASP A 230 14.99 13.71 10.83
CA ASP A 230 15.52 14.26 12.08
C ASP A 230 15.12 13.42 13.30
N ARG A 231 13.91 12.84 13.28
CA ARG A 231 13.37 12.07 14.41
C ARG A 231 13.64 10.57 14.34
N CYS A 232 13.89 10.01 13.15
CA CYS A 232 13.89 8.56 12.95
C CYS A 232 15.20 8.01 12.37
N ALA A 233 16.08 8.83 11.78
CA ALA A 233 17.24 8.36 11.00
C ALA A 233 18.13 7.36 11.76
N THR A 234 18.46 7.65 13.02
CA THR A 234 19.29 6.76 13.85
C THR A 234 18.64 5.38 14.04
N ALA A 235 17.33 5.34 14.33
CA ALA A 235 16.60 4.09 14.56
C ALA A 235 16.37 3.31 13.26
N VAL A 236 15.99 3.99 12.18
CA VAL A 236 15.84 3.36 10.85
C VAL A 236 17.16 2.77 10.38
N THR A 237 18.26 3.48 10.58
CA THR A 237 19.60 2.97 10.27
C THR A 237 19.91 1.71 11.08
N ALA A 238 19.72 1.75 12.40
CA ALA A 238 19.97 0.60 13.26
C ALA A 238 19.13 -0.63 12.87
N GLU A 239 17.86 -0.43 12.47
CA GLU A 239 16.97 -1.48 11.98
C GLU A 239 17.46 -2.13 10.66
N HIS A 240 18.17 -1.38 9.81
CA HIS A 240 18.74 -1.88 8.54
C HIS A 240 20.15 -2.48 8.70
N SER A 241 20.90 -2.07 9.73
CA SER A 241 22.19 -2.67 10.06
C SER A 241 22.07 -4.04 10.76
N GLY A 242 20.86 -4.43 11.17
CA GLY A 242 20.57 -5.70 11.85
C GLY A 242 20.16 -6.85 10.92
N GLU A 243 19.53 -7.88 11.49
CA GLU A 243 19.04 -9.05 10.76
C GLU A 243 18.06 -8.68 9.62
N PRO A 244 18.20 -9.25 8.41
CA PRO A 244 17.37 -8.89 7.26
C PRO A 244 15.85 -9.09 7.47
N HIS A 245 15.48 -10.00 8.38
CA HIS A 245 14.10 -10.40 8.66
C HIS A 245 13.61 -9.94 10.04
N GLY A 246 14.36 -9.07 10.73
CA GLY A 246 13.91 -8.46 11.98
C GLY A 246 12.71 -7.56 11.77
N VAL A 247 11.89 -7.38 12.81
CA VAL A 247 10.79 -6.40 12.77
C VAL A 247 11.39 -5.00 12.77
N ARG A 248 11.00 -4.18 11.79
CA ARG A 248 11.48 -2.80 11.58
C ARG A 248 10.35 -1.80 11.82
N PRO A 249 9.94 -1.60 13.09
CA PRO A 249 8.75 -0.84 13.40
C PRO A 249 8.94 0.65 13.15
N THR A 250 10.16 1.19 13.13
CA THR A 250 10.35 2.60 12.78
C THR A 250 10.25 2.77 11.26
N ASP A 251 10.99 1.96 10.49
CA ASP A 251 10.97 2.04 9.02
C ASP A 251 9.58 1.80 8.44
N GLU A 252 8.86 0.79 8.94
CA GLU A 252 7.51 0.50 8.44
C GLU A 252 6.58 1.70 8.67
N PHE A 253 6.66 2.36 9.83
CA PHE A 253 5.80 3.51 10.13
C PHE A 253 6.20 4.75 9.32
N VAL A 254 7.49 4.93 9.00
CA VAL A 254 7.96 5.92 8.02
C VAL A 254 7.33 5.66 6.65
N ARG A 255 7.40 4.41 6.15
CA ARG A 255 6.80 4.02 4.87
C ARG A 255 5.29 4.25 4.86
N GLN A 256 4.60 3.92 5.95
CA GLN A 256 3.16 4.17 6.08
C GLN A 256 2.82 5.66 6.03
N SER A 257 3.64 6.52 6.65
CA SER A 257 3.49 7.97 6.56
C SER A 257 3.55 8.45 5.11
N PHE A 258 4.57 8.03 4.35
CA PHE A 258 4.67 8.37 2.92
C PHE A 258 3.53 7.79 2.08
N ARG A 259 3.02 6.58 2.38
CA ARG A 259 1.83 6.03 1.70
C ARG A 259 0.60 6.92 1.88
N ARG A 260 0.36 7.47 3.08
CA ARG A 260 -0.79 8.36 3.31
C ARG A 260 -0.62 9.69 2.60
N PHE A 261 0.62 10.20 2.55
CA PHE A 261 0.95 11.37 1.77
C PHE A 261 0.63 11.17 0.28
N LEU A 262 1.04 10.04 -0.31
CA LEU A 262 0.73 9.69 -1.71
C LEU A 262 -0.78 9.63 -2.01
N ARG A 263 -1.59 9.31 -1.00
CA ARG A 263 -3.06 9.28 -1.08
C ARG A 263 -3.72 10.64 -0.86
N GLY A 264 -2.93 11.70 -0.69
CA GLY A 264 -3.44 13.04 -0.42
C GLY A 264 -3.90 13.27 1.02
N ASP A 265 -3.66 12.33 1.95
CA ASP A 265 -4.03 12.46 3.36
C ASP A 265 -2.84 12.89 4.23
N GLY A 266 -2.54 14.19 4.20
CA GLY A 266 -1.47 14.79 5.00
C GLY A 266 -1.69 14.66 6.51
N ALA A 267 -2.94 14.66 6.97
CA ALA A 267 -3.26 14.52 8.39
C ALA A 267 -2.93 13.12 8.89
N ALA A 268 -3.31 12.07 8.15
CA ALA A 268 -2.91 10.71 8.48
C ALA A 268 -1.38 10.52 8.33
N ALA A 269 -0.76 11.11 7.31
CA ALA A 269 0.70 11.07 7.15
C ALA A 269 1.43 11.57 8.40
N MET A 270 0.98 12.69 8.99
CA MET A 270 1.55 13.22 10.23
C MET A 270 1.33 12.30 11.44
N VAL A 271 0.13 11.72 11.59
CA VAL A 271 -0.15 10.77 12.68
C VAL A 271 0.80 9.57 12.64
N TRP A 272 1.06 9.03 11.43
CA TRP A 272 2.02 7.95 11.24
C TRP A 272 3.47 8.41 11.46
N ALA A 273 3.82 9.63 11.06
CA ALA A 273 5.16 10.20 11.28
C ALA A 273 5.47 10.38 12.77
N ASP A 274 4.51 10.89 13.54
CA ASP A 274 4.64 11.02 15.00
C ASP A 274 4.77 9.65 15.66
N ARG A 275 4.07 8.65 15.12
CA ARG A 275 4.19 7.29 15.62
C ARG A 275 5.55 6.65 15.30
N ALA A 276 6.09 6.89 14.11
CA ALA A 276 7.44 6.50 13.75
C ALA A 276 8.48 7.11 14.71
N ALA A 277 8.38 8.41 14.98
CA ALA A 277 9.26 9.10 15.93
C ALA A 277 9.18 8.52 17.35
N LEU A 278 7.97 8.15 17.80
CA LEU A 278 7.82 7.48 19.10
C LEU A 278 8.47 6.09 19.09
N ARG A 279 8.33 5.31 18.02
CA ARG A 279 9.00 4.01 17.88
C ARG A 279 10.51 4.13 17.81
N ALA A 280 11.04 5.18 17.20
CA ALA A 280 12.47 5.46 17.16
C ALA A 280 13.08 5.65 18.56
N THR A 281 12.31 6.21 19.51
CA THR A 281 12.75 6.38 20.90
C THR A 281 12.51 5.17 21.79
N HIS A 282 11.68 4.22 21.36
CA HIS A 282 11.31 3.01 22.11
C HIS A 282 11.36 1.77 21.19
N PRO A 283 12.56 1.38 20.70
CA PRO A 283 12.69 0.30 19.72
C PRO A 283 12.30 -1.07 20.30
N GLU A 284 12.35 -1.24 21.62
CA GLU A 284 11.96 -2.49 22.27
C GLU A 284 10.46 -2.78 22.12
N ARG A 285 10.10 -4.07 22.13
CA ARG A 285 8.71 -4.52 22.02
C ARG A 285 7.89 -4.30 23.30
N GLY A 286 8.43 -3.60 24.30
CA GLY A 286 7.91 -3.57 25.67
C GLY A 286 8.04 -4.96 26.32
N ALA A 287 7.65 -5.09 27.59
CA ALA A 287 7.65 -6.33 28.37
C ALA A 287 6.66 -7.38 27.83
N VAL A 288 6.88 -7.82 26.59
CA VAL A 288 5.99 -8.68 25.83
C VAL A 288 6.71 -10.02 25.65
N ALA A 289 6.18 -11.05 26.29
CA ALA A 289 6.73 -12.39 26.22
C ALA A 289 6.35 -13.04 24.88
N HIS A 290 7.33 -13.68 24.23
CA HIS A 290 7.10 -14.46 23.02
C HIS A 290 6.61 -15.86 23.42
N ALA A 291 5.32 -16.14 23.24
CA ALA A 291 4.81 -17.50 23.25
C ALA A 291 4.82 -18.04 21.81
N GLN A 292 4.93 -19.36 21.62
CA GLN A 292 4.77 -19.99 20.31
C GLN A 292 3.50 -19.43 19.65
N ASP A 293 3.71 -18.64 18.60
CA ASP A 293 2.71 -17.99 17.73
C ASP A 293 1.92 -16.78 18.28
N SER A 294 2.23 -16.24 19.47
CA SER A 294 1.63 -14.97 19.92
C SER A 294 2.45 -14.21 20.97
N TYR A 295 2.54 -12.90 20.77
CA TYR A 295 3.08 -11.96 21.75
C TYR A 295 2.04 -11.70 22.85
N ARG A 296 2.44 -11.87 24.11
CA ARG A 296 1.59 -11.64 25.28
C ARG A 296 2.14 -10.51 26.15
N LEU A 297 1.28 -9.51 26.38
CA LEU A 297 1.50 -8.46 27.38
C LEU A 297 0.74 -8.81 28.66
N VAL A 298 1.41 -8.71 29.81
CA VAL A 298 0.78 -8.89 31.14
C VAL A 298 0.70 -7.53 31.82
N LEU A 299 -0.48 -7.17 32.29
CA LEU A 299 -0.77 -5.93 33.01
C LEU A 299 -1.22 -6.26 34.44
N GLU A 300 -0.85 -5.40 35.38
CA GLU A 300 -1.35 -5.46 36.76
C GLU A 300 -2.85 -5.11 36.83
N ASP A 301 -3.49 -5.48 37.94
CA ASP A 301 -4.86 -5.07 38.26
C ASP A 301 -4.88 -4.44 39.66
N PRO A 302 -5.12 -3.11 39.79
CA PRO A 302 -5.41 -2.16 38.71
C PRO A 302 -4.20 -1.86 37.83
N ALA A 303 -4.45 -1.53 36.56
CA ALA A 303 -3.40 -1.22 35.61
C ALA A 303 -2.65 0.07 35.98
N ASP A 304 -1.33 0.08 35.85
CA ASP A 304 -0.50 1.27 36.03
C ASP A 304 -0.69 2.31 34.91
N ARG A 305 -0.10 3.49 35.12
CA ARG A 305 -0.22 4.65 34.23
C ARG A 305 0.33 4.42 32.82
N ASP A 306 1.24 3.46 32.63
CA ASP A 306 1.87 3.18 31.33
C ASP A 306 1.25 1.98 30.60
N ALA A 307 0.22 1.35 31.18
CA ALA A 307 -0.46 0.20 30.59
C ALA A 307 -1.00 0.51 29.18
N GLY A 308 -1.60 1.69 28.97
CA GLY A 308 -2.06 2.12 27.66
C GLY A 308 -0.94 2.18 26.62
N ARG A 309 0.23 2.74 27.00
CA ARG A 309 1.40 2.83 26.11
C ARG A 309 1.92 1.45 25.74
N ARG A 310 2.01 0.51 26.69
CA ARG A 310 2.44 -0.87 26.43
C ARG A 310 1.45 -1.63 25.55
N ILE A 311 0.15 -1.43 25.71
CA ILE A 311 -0.88 -1.97 24.79
C ILE A 311 -0.64 -1.43 23.38
N GLN A 312 -0.42 -0.12 23.23
CA GLN A 312 -0.16 0.47 21.92
C GLN A 312 1.13 -0.11 21.30
N LEU A 313 2.24 -0.25 22.04
CA LEU A 313 3.47 -0.87 21.52
C LEU A 313 3.24 -2.33 21.07
N LEU A 314 2.38 -3.08 21.78
CA LEU A 314 1.96 -4.42 21.37
C LEU A 314 1.20 -4.39 20.04
N VAL A 315 0.28 -3.45 19.85
CA VAL A 315 -0.47 -3.27 18.60
C VAL A 315 0.47 -2.85 17.46
N ASP A 316 1.38 -1.90 17.70
CA ASP A 316 2.35 -1.45 16.70
C ASP A 316 3.24 -2.59 16.23
N SER A 317 3.66 -3.48 17.13
CA SER A 317 4.43 -4.67 16.75
C SER A 317 3.64 -5.58 15.81
N ALA A 318 2.31 -5.65 15.97
CA ALA A 318 1.45 -6.43 15.09
C ALA A 318 1.24 -5.76 13.74
N VAL A 319 1.22 -4.43 13.70
CA VAL A 319 1.21 -3.63 12.47
C VAL A 319 2.52 -3.79 11.72
N ALA A 320 3.66 -3.70 12.40
CA ALA A 320 4.98 -3.87 11.81
C ALA A 320 5.16 -5.30 11.24
N ASP A 321 4.70 -6.34 11.96
CA ASP A 321 4.72 -7.72 11.46
C ASP A 321 3.88 -7.90 10.17
N LEU A 322 2.77 -7.18 10.01
CA LEU A 322 1.97 -7.20 8.77
C LEU A 322 2.74 -6.56 7.60
N GLY A 323 3.59 -5.57 7.87
CA GLY A 323 4.41 -4.89 6.87
C GLY A 323 5.56 -5.74 6.31
N ILE A 324 5.94 -6.84 6.98
CA ILE A 324 7.06 -7.70 6.56
C ILE A 324 6.75 -8.49 5.28
N SER A 325 5.50 -8.93 5.11
CA SER A 325 5.11 -9.72 3.95
C SER A 325 3.66 -9.43 3.53
N PRO A 326 3.42 -9.21 2.23
CA PRO A 326 2.07 -8.99 1.69
C PRO A 326 1.13 -10.20 1.87
N ASP A 327 1.67 -11.39 2.14
CA ASP A 327 0.89 -12.61 2.39
C ASP A 327 0.27 -12.62 3.79
N ILE A 328 0.84 -11.87 4.73
CA ILE A 328 0.35 -11.80 6.11
C ILE A 328 -0.78 -10.77 6.15
N GLN A 329 -2.02 -11.25 6.06
CA GLN A 329 -3.21 -10.39 6.13
C GLN A 329 -3.73 -10.20 7.56
N ARG A 330 -3.19 -10.95 8.53
CA ARG A 330 -3.67 -10.95 9.91
C ARG A 330 -2.59 -11.38 10.90
N THR A 331 -2.49 -10.62 11.98
CA THR A 331 -1.66 -10.95 13.13
C THR A 331 -2.50 -10.96 14.40
N HIS A 332 -2.00 -11.68 15.41
CA HIS A 332 -2.65 -11.85 16.70
C HIS A 332 -1.70 -11.53 17.84
N ARG A 333 -2.25 -10.90 18.88
CA ARG A 333 -1.61 -10.48 20.11
C ARG A 333 -2.56 -10.77 21.28
N SER A 334 -2.04 -10.76 22.50
CA SER A 334 -2.89 -10.95 23.68
C SER A 334 -2.46 -10.06 24.84
N VAL A 335 -3.44 -9.56 25.58
CA VAL A 335 -3.24 -8.81 26.83
C VAL A 335 -3.90 -9.58 27.96
N LEU A 336 -3.13 -9.92 28.99
CA LEU A 336 -3.62 -10.52 30.23
C LEU A 336 -3.70 -9.42 31.30
N ILE A 337 -4.84 -9.26 31.96
CA ILE A 337 -5.01 -8.30 33.07
C ILE A 337 -5.10 -9.06 34.39
N GLY A 338 -4.18 -8.82 35.31
CA GLY A 338 -4.05 -9.57 36.56
C GLY A 338 -3.56 -11.01 36.34
N SER A 339 -3.11 -11.67 37.42
CA SER A 339 -2.68 -13.07 37.38
C SER A 339 -3.18 -13.86 38.59
N PRO A 340 -4.10 -14.84 38.43
CA PRO A 340 -4.82 -15.17 37.20
C PRO A 340 -5.92 -14.14 36.90
N GLY A 341 -6.09 -13.75 35.63
CA GLY A 341 -7.14 -12.82 35.22
C GLY A 341 -7.55 -12.95 33.75
N PRO A 342 -8.48 -12.11 33.25
CA PRO A 342 -9.05 -12.23 31.92
C PRO A 342 -8.02 -11.98 30.81
N LEU A 343 -8.10 -12.78 29.73
CA LEU A 343 -7.28 -12.65 28.53
C LEU A 343 -8.08 -11.96 27.40
N VAL A 344 -7.55 -10.85 26.91
CA VAL A 344 -8.08 -10.10 25.77
C VAL A 344 -7.27 -10.40 24.52
N GLN A 345 -7.93 -10.90 23.48
CA GLN A 345 -7.29 -11.09 22.19
C GLN A 345 -7.32 -9.79 21.40
N VAL A 346 -6.16 -9.38 20.91
CA VAL A 346 -5.99 -8.24 20.01
C VAL A 346 -5.62 -8.79 18.65
N SER A 347 -6.40 -8.47 17.62
CA SER A 347 -6.12 -8.91 16.25
C SER A 347 -6.00 -7.72 15.35
N VAL A 348 -4.86 -7.60 14.67
CA VAL A 348 -4.65 -6.61 13.62
C VAL A 348 -4.85 -7.31 12.29
N ARG A 349 -5.67 -6.71 11.43
CA ARG A 349 -5.96 -7.22 10.09
C ARG A 349 -5.74 -6.13 9.07
N ALA A 350 -5.05 -6.49 8.00
CA ALA A 350 -5.05 -5.69 6.80
C ALA A 350 -6.29 -5.99 5.96
N ASN A 351 -6.84 -4.99 5.27
CA ASN A 351 -7.92 -5.18 4.34
C ASN A 351 -7.43 -6.03 3.15
N ARG A 352 -8.23 -6.98 2.67
CA ARG A 352 -7.86 -7.81 1.50
C ARG A 352 -7.72 -7.00 0.22
N ARG A 353 -8.41 -5.86 0.14
CA ARG A 353 -8.33 -4.94 -1.00
C ARG A 353 -7.16 -3.95 -0.86
N ASP A 354 -6.80 -3.63 0.38
CA ASP A 354 -5.70 -2.74 0.72
C ASP A 354 -4.90 -3.26 1.91
N THR A 355 -3.94 -4.15 1.62
CA THR A 355 -3.13 -4.81 2.65
C THR A 355 -2.06 -3.89 3.25
N SER A 356 -1.79 -2.76 2.61
CA SER A 356 -0.72 -1.85 3.00
C SER A 356 -1.19 -0.78 3.97
N SER A 357 -2.48 -0.53 4.15
CA SER A 357 -2.87 0.73 4.82
C SER A 357 -4.22 0.78 5.51
N ASP A 358 -5.23 0.05 5.02
CA ASP A 358 -6.48 -0.13 5.74
C ASP A 358 -6.33 -1.22 6.80
N LEU A 359 -5.75 -0.80 7.93
CA LEU A 359 -5.55 -1.66 9.08
C LEU A 359 -6.73 -1.53 10.03
N THR A 360 -7.32 -2.66 10.41
CA THR A 360 -8.34 -2.74 11.45
C THR A 360 -7.81 -3.51 12.64
N VAL A 361 -8.05 -2.99 13.83
CA VAL A 361 -7.73 -3.66 15.08
C VAL A 361 -9.02 -4.07 15.75
N SER A 362 -9.05 -5.31 16.21
CA SER A 362 -10.19 -5.84 16.94
C SER A 362 -9.79 -6.34 18.32
N PHE A 363 -10.57 -5.95 19.32
CA PHE A 363 -10.41 -6.37 20.72
C PHE A 363 -11.57 -7.29 21.06
N GLY A 364 -11.30 -8.51 21.53
CA GLY A 364 -12.40 -9.43 21.80
C GLY A 364 -12.04 -10.69 22.55
N HIS A 365 -13.09 -11.47 22.78
CA HIS A 365 -13.09 -12.80 23.37
C HIS A 365 -14.33 -13.56 22.87
N GLY A 366 -14.17 -14.83 22.46
CA GLY A 366 -15.31 -15.69 22.09
C GLY A 366 -16.14 -15.25 20.87
N GLY A 367 -15.55 -14.56 19.89
CA GLY A 367 -16.20 -14.23 18.62
C GLY A 367 -16.93 -12.88 18.55
N ARG A 368 -17.04 -12.14 19.67
CA ARG A 368 -17.46 -10.73 19.68
C ARG A 368 -16.22 -9.85 19.75
N ALA A 369 -16.00 -9.03 18.72
CA ALA A 369 -14.91 -8.08 18.70
C ALA A 369 -15.35 -6.83 17.94
N GLU A 370 -15.19 -5.67 18.57
CA GLU A 370 -15.36 -4.38 17.91
C GLU A 370 -14.15 -4.14 17.01
N ARG A 371 -14.36 -3.72 15.77
CA ARG A 371 -13.29 -3.36 14.83
C ARG A 371 -13.16 -1.86 14.78
N VAL A 372 -11.92 -1.38 14.89
CA VAL A 372 -11.59 0.04 14.85
C VAL A 372 -10.47 0.24 13.82
N PRO A 373 -10.57 1.24 12.93
CA PRO A 373 -9.45 1.63 12.08
C PRO A 373 -8.22 1.98 12.92
N TYR A 374 -7.04 1.53 12.52
CA TYR A 374 -5.82 1.79 13.28
C TYR A 374 -5.47 3.28 13.33
N ASP A 375 -5.69 4.03 12.26
CA ASP A 375 -5.51 5.49 12.24
C ASP A 375 -6.40 6.19 13.27
N GLN A 376 -7.60 5.66 13.52
CA GLN A 376 -8.46 6.17 14.58
C GLN A 376 -7.88 5.85 15.97
N LEU A 377 -7.34 4.64 16.17
CA LEU A 377 -6.69 4.29 17.44
C LEU A 377 -5.47 5.16 17.75
N LEU A 378 -4.68 5.51 16.73
CA LEU A 378 -3.56 6.43 16.88
C LEU A 378 -4.03 7.83 17.29
N ARG A 379 -5.16 8.31 16.73
CA ARG A 379 -5.77 9.59 17.09
C ARG A 379 -6.40 9.58 18.50
N ASP A 380 -7.06 8.50 18.87
CA ASP A 380 -7.70 8.34 20.20
C ASP A 380 -6.66 8.24 21.33
N GLY A 381 -5.48 7.69 21.02
CA GLY A 381 -4.34 7.62 21.92
C GLY A 381 -4.36 6.46 22.94
N PRO A 382 -3.29 6.33 23.74
CA PRO A 382 -3.07 5.15 24.59
C PRO A 382 -4.10 4.94 25.71
N ASP A 383 -4.68 6.01 26.25
CA ASP A 383 -5.67 5.92 27.34
C ASP A 383 -7.00 5.34 26.85
N ALA A 384 -7.41 5.71 25.63
CA ALA A 384 -8.58 5.14 24.99
C ALA A 384 -8.39 3.64 24.72
N LEU A 385 -7.18 3.22 24.33
CA LEU A 385 -6.82 1.80 24.19
C LEU A 385 -6.92 1.05 25.51
N LEU A 386 -6.38 1.60 26.61
CA LEU A 386 -6.48 0.99 27.93
C LEU A 386 -7.95 0.83 28.36
N LYS A 387 -8.77 1.87 28.17
CA LYS A 387 -10.21 1.82 28.47
C LYS A 387 -10.93 0.73 27.66
N ARG A 388 -10.57 0.55 26.40
CA ARG A 388 -11.15 -0.47 25.52
C ARG A 388 -10.75 -1.89 25.98
N VAL A 389 -9.47 -2.12 26.23
CA VAL A 389 -8.96 -3.42 26.68
C VAL A 389 -9.53 -3.81 28.05
N THR A 390 -9.55 -2.89 29.01
CA THR A 390 -10.14 -3.13 30.34
C THR A 390 -11.65 -3.33 30.29
N GLY A 391 -12.36 -2.62 29.40
CA GLY A 391 -13.79 -2.84 29.15
C GLY A 391 -14.08 -4.24 28.62
N VAL A 392 -13.29 -4.74 27.66
CA VAL A 392 -13.41 -6.11 27.16
C VAL A 392 -13.08 -7.12 28.25
N ALA A 393 -11.99 -6.91 28.99
CA ALA A 393 -11.57 -7.79 30.09
C ALA A 393 -12.66 -7.95 31.16
N ARG A 394 -13.31 -6.86 31.57
CA ARG A 394 -14.44 -6.90 32.51
C ARG A 394 -15.60 -7.74 31.98
N SER A 395 -15.97 -7.53 30.71
CA SER A 395 -17.01 -8.34 30.06
C SER A 395 -16.65 -9.83 30.01
N VAL A 396 -15.38 -10.17 29.82
CA VAL A 396 -14.88 -11.55 29.86
C VAL A 396 -15.02 -12.16 31.25
N ALA A 397 -14.59 -11.44 32.29
CA ALA A 397 -14.71 -11.90 33.67
C ALA A 397 -16.17 -12.15 34.05
N GLU A 398 -17.07 -11.21 33.74
CA GLU A 398 -18.51 -11.36 33.98
C GLU A 398 -19.12 -12.58 33.25
N MET A 399 -18.67 -12.87 32.02
CA MET A 399 -19.11 -14.07 31.29
C MET A 399 -18.60 -15.37 31.93
N GLN A 400 -17.38 -15.37 32.46
CA GLN A 400 -16.79 -16.54 33.13
C GLN A 400 -17.49 -16.83 34.47
N GLU A 401 -17.82 -15.80 35.24
CA GLU A 401 -18.59 -15.92 36.49
C GLU A 401 -20.02 -16.40 36.26
N ARG A 402 -20.65 -16.00 35.14
CA ARG A 402 -22.01 -16.42 34.77
C ARG A 402 -22.11 -17.82 34.19
N ARG A 403 -20.99 -18.49 33.86
CA ARG A 403 -21.01 -19.92 33.51
C ARG A 403 -21.21 -20.71 34.82
N PRO A 404 -22.33 -21.46 34.99
CA PRO A 404 -22.45 -22.34 36.14
C PRO A 404 -21.30 -23.34 36.13
N ALA A 405 -20.79 -23.68 37.32
CA ALA A 405 -19.81 -24.74 37.52
C ALA A 405 -20.39 -26.09 37.07
N ALA A 406 -20.38 -26.36 35.77
CA ALA A 406 -20.87 -27.61 35.22
C ALA A 406 -19.77 -28.68 35.37
N VAL A 407 -19.91 -29.45 36.46
CA VAL A 407 -19.59 -30.87 36.59
C VAL A 407 -18.12 -31.25 36.45
N ALA A 408 -17.49 -31.50 37.60
CA ALA A 408 -16.41 -32.46 37.72
C ALA A 408 -16.88 -33.81 37.14
N TYR A 409 -16.48 -34.11 35.91
CA TYR A 409 -16.58 -35.47 35.38
C TYR A 409 -15.49 -36.29 36.08
N LEU A 410 -15.83 -36.86 37.24
CA LEU A 410 -15.06 -37.96 37.81
C LEU A 410 -15.04 -39.08 36.76
N PRO A 411 -13.87 -39.61 36.35
CA PRO A 411 -13.84 -40.79 35.50
C PRO A 411 -14.43 -41.96 36.30
N ARG A 412 -15.52 -42.56 35.79
CA ARG A 412 -16.02 -43.83 36.32
C ARG A 412 -14.98 -44.93 36.04
N PRO A 413 -14.76 -45.88 36.97
CA PRO A 413 -13.79 -46.93 36.78
C PRO A 413 -14.22 -47.84 35.63
N VAL A 414 -13.26 -48.12 34.76
CA VAL A 414 -13.38 -49.04 33.62
C VAL A 414 -13.70 -50.44 34.15
N ALA A 415 -14.90 -50.93 33.85
CA ALA A 415 -15.19 -52.36 33.96
C ALA A 415 -14.71 -53.04 32.67
N SER A 416 -13.60 -53.76 32.78
CA SER A 416 -13.06 -54.61 31.73
C SER A 416 -14.09 -55.68 31.31
N ARG A 417 -14.51 -55.68 30.04
CA ARG A 417 -15.00 -56.89 29.36
C ARG A 417 -14.55 -56.90 27.90
N HIS A 418 -13.73 -57.90 27.60
CA HIS A 418 -13.35 -58.33 26.27
C HIS A 418 -14.55 -58.44 25.33
N GLN A 419 -14.40 -57.94 24.10
CA GLN A 419 -15.13 -58.49 22.96
C GLN A 419 -14.27 -58.45 21.70
N GLN A 420 -14.31 -59.59 21.02
CA GLN A 420 -13.46 -60.04 19.94
C GLN A 420 -13.70 -59.24 18.65
N GLN A 421 -12.64 -59.02 17.89
CA GLN A 421 -12.70 -58.60 16.49
C GLN A 421 -13.27 -59.73 15.61
N PRO A 422 -14.16 -59.42 14.66
CA PRO A 422 -14.23 -60.15 13.41
C PRO A 422 -13.49 -59.37 12.32
N HIS A 423 -12.50 -60.03 11.73
CA HIS A 423 -11.83 -59.62 10.49
C HIS A 423 -12.84 -59.32 9.36
N GLN A 424 -12.62 -58.22 8.64
CA GLN A 424 -13.13 -58.04 7.28
C GLN A 424 -11.94 -57.80 6.32
N PRO A 425 -11.93 -58.43 5.13
CA PRO A 425 -10.78 -58.42 4.23
C PRO A 425 -10.67 -57.15 3.38
N THR A 426 -9.43 -56.74 3.14
CA THR A 426 -8.99 -55.59 2.34
C THR A 426 -9.17 -55.85 0.83
N PRO A 427 -9.67 -54.90 0.01
CA PRO A 427 -9.51 -54.95 -1.44
C PRO A 427 -8.18 -54.30 -1.88
N ALA A 428 -7.49 -54.98 -2.79
CA ALA A 428 -6.14 -54.70 -3.23
C ALA A 428 -5.95 -53.40 -4.04
N VAL A 429 -4.79 -52.79 -3.82
CA VAL A 429 -4.22 -51.65 -4.56
C VAL A 429 -3.80 -52.11 -5.97
N ARG A 430 -4.25 -51.41 -7.01
CA ARG A 430 -3.71 -51.57 -8.38
C ARG A 430 -2.49 -50.64 -8.59
N PRO A 431 -1.41 -51.11 -9.22
CA PRO A 431 -0.21 -50.32 -9.48
C PRO A 431 -0.37 -49.33 -10.66
N PRO A 432 0.49 -48.30 -10.76
CA PRO A 432 0.42 -47.24 -11.77
C PRO A 432 0.92 -47.72 -13.15
N THR A 433 0.13 -47.44 -14.19
CA THR A 433 0.50 -47.66 -15.60
C THR A 433 1.40 -46.54 -16.13
N SER A 434 2.54 -46.94 -16.72
CA SER A 434 3.46 -46.08 -17.48
C SER A 434 2.87 -45.58 -18.82
N PRO A 435 3.41 -44.50 -19.42
CA PRO A 435 2.88 -43.90 -20.64
C PRO A 435 3.34 -44.64 -21.90
N GLN A 436 2.48 -44.68 -22.93
CA GLN A 436 2.85 -45.13 -24.28
C GLN A 436 2.42 -44.12 -25.37
N PRO A 437 3.10 -44.14 -26.53
CA PRO A 437 3.37 -42.94 -27.33
C PRO A 437 2.30 -42.66 -28.39
N SER A 438 2.12 -41.38 -28.70
CA SER A 438 1.41 -40.90 -29.88
C SER A 438 2.20 -41.22 -31.16
N ARG A 439 1.69 -42.17 -31.95
CA ARG A 439 2.03 -42.30 -33.38
C ARG A 439 1.06 -41.44 -34.18
N GLY A 440 1.60 -40.54 -35.00
CA GLY A 440 0.84 -39.62 -35.83
C GLY A 440 0.41 -40.13 -37.21
N ARG A 441 -0.02 -39.14 -38.00
CA ARG A 441 -0.38 -39.08 -39.44
C ARG A 441 -1.86 -39.34 -39.78
N ARG A 442 -2.56 -38.29 -40.21
CA ARG A 442 -2.52 -37.74 -41.57
C ARG A 442 -3.02 -36.30 -41.59
#